data_AF-A0A060C5A2-F1
#
_entry.id   AF-A0A060C5A2-F1
#
_cell.length_a   1.000
_cell.length_b   1.000
_cell.length_c   1.000
_cell.angle_alpha   90.00
_cell.angle_beta   90.00
_cell.angle_gamma   90.00
#
_symmetry.space_group_name_H-M   'P 1'
#
loop_
_entity.id
_entity.type
_entity.pdbx_description
1 polymer ?
#
loop_
_entity_poly.entity_id
_entity_poly.type
_entity_poly.pdbx_seq_one_letter_code
_entity_poly.pdbx_strand_id
1 'polypeptide(L)'
;MPITRLRRFARGVSYRPAAAVPPGAPQSIASDPARWDRYLDFMHGQVRELLTNYGTVDLVWFDGHWEHTAEEWRSADLVAMMRELQPGIVINDRLADPSLGDYSTPEQYVPVAALDRPWE
;
A
#
# COMPACT_ATOMS: atom_id res chain seq x y z
N MET A 1 -22.28 11.09 -34.18
CA MET A 1 -20.90 11.07 -33.66
C MET A 1 -20.76 9.89 -32.71
N PRO A 2 -19.95 8.87 -32.99
CA PRO A 2 -19.77 7.78 -32.05
C PRO A 2 -18.76 8.20 -30.97
N ILE A 3 -19.18 8.15 -29.72
CA ILE A 3 -18.31 8.31 -28.54
C ILE A 3 -17.53 7.01 -28.40
N THR A 4 -16.29 6.99 -28.86
CA THR A 4 -15.37 5.89 -28.59
C THR A 4 -15.03 5.93 -27.10
N ARG A 5 -15.68 5.09 -26.27
CA ARG A 5 -15.21 4.81 -24.91
C ARG A 5 -13.84 4.17 -25.04
N LEU A 6 -12.77 4.93 -24.77
CA LEU A 6 -11.45 4.35 -24.55
C LEU A 6 -11.59 3.33 -23.41
N ARG A 7 -11.30 2.06 -23.69
CA ARG A 7 -11.12 1.04 -22.65
C ARG A 7 -9.83 1.38 -21.93
N ARG A 8 -9.95 1.97 -20.75
CA ARG A 8 -8.82 2.21 -19.86
C ARG A 8 -8.56 0.94 -19.06
N PHE A 9 -7.36 0.40 -19.16
CA PHE A 9 -6.90 -0.68 -18.28
C PHE A 9 -6.61 -0.09 -16.89
N ALA A 10 -6.93 -0.84 -15.83
CA ALA A 10 -6.57 -0.48 -14.46
C ALA A 10 -5.03 -0.47 -14.33
N ARG A 11 -4.49 0.56 -13.68
CA ARG A 11 -3.05 0.73 -13.44
C ARG A 11 -2.74 0.46 -11.98
N GLY A 12 -2.10 -0.69 -11.73
CA GLY A 12 -1.63 -1.10 -10.41
C GLY A 12 -0.16 -0.79 -10.18
N VAL A 13 0.20 -0.49 -8.94
CA VAL A 13 1.59 -0.39 -8.46
C VAL A 13 1.77 -1.40 -7.32
N SER A 14 2.80 -2.24 -7.38
CA SER A 14 3.22 -3.07 -6.24
C SER A 14 4.34 -2.36 -5.49
N TYR A 15 4.22 -2.28 -4.16
CA TYR A 15 5.16 -1.59 -3.29
C TYR A 15 5.51 -2.46 -2.08
N ARG A 16 6.80 -2.75 -1.91
CA ARG A 16 7.31 -3.48 -0.74
C ARG A 16 8.14 -2.52 0.11
N PRO A 17 7.65 -2.10 1.29
CA PRO A 17 8.38 -1.21 2.19
C PRO A 17 9.80 -1.74 2.47
N ALA A 18 9.94 -3.05 2.73
CA ALA A 18 11.21 -3.71 3.02
C ALA A 18 12.24 -3.70 1.88
N ALA A 19 11.80 -3.63 0.61
CA ALA A 19 12.69 -3.65 -0.55
C ALA A 19 13.15 -2.24 -0.96
N ALA A 20 12.44 -1.21 -0.52
CA ALA A 20 12.84 0.20 -0.68
C ALA A 20 13.82 0.67 0.41
N VAL A 21 14.31 -0.25 1.24
CA VAL A 21 15.25 0.01 2.33
C VAL A 21 16.56 0.60 1.77
N PRO A 22 16.88 1.89 2.05
CA PRO A 22 18.20 2.41 1.75
C PRO A 22 19.24 1.65 2.58
N PRO A 23 20.52 1.60 2.15
CA PRO A 23 21.59 0.97 2.91
C PRO A 23 21.54 1.33 4.42
N GLY A 24 21.19 0.33 5.22
CA GLY A 24 21.12 0.38 6.67
C GLY A 24 19.77 0.77 7.30
N ALA A 25 18.61 0.64 6.66
CA ALA A 25 17.35 0.74 7.43
C ALA A 25 17.41 -0.12 8.72
N PRO A 26 16.87 0.39 9.83
CA PRO A 26 17.09 -0.22 11.13
C PRO A 26 16.50 -1.62 11.17
N GLN A 27 17.26 -2.58 11.72
CA GLN A 27 16.78 -3.95 11.95
C GLN A 27 15.76 -4.02 13.10
N SER A 28 15.70 -2.96 13.92
CA SER A 28 14.77 -2.80 15.03
C SER A 28 14.57 -1.32 15.32
N ILE A 29 13.31 -0.90 15.49
CA ILE A 29 12.95 0.47 15.88
C ILE A 29 13.64 0.86 17.19
N ALA A 30 13.72 -0.05 18.15
CA ALA A 30 14.32 0.20 19.46
C ALA A 30 15.81 0.57 19.39
N SER A 31 16.52 0.12 18.35
CA SER A 31 17.95 0.38 18.19
C SER A 31 18.27 1.80 17.67
N ASP A 32 17.37 2.38 16.86
CA ASP A 32 17.54 3.73 16.29
C ASP A 32 16.17 4.30 15.85
N PRO A 33 15.36 4.83 16.79
CA PRO A 33 14.01 5.34 16.48
C PRO A 33 14.03 6.51 15.49
N ALA A 34 15.04 7.40 15.60
CA ALA A 34 15.15 8.54 14.70
C ALA A 34 15.42 8.10 13.25
N ARG A 35 16.16 7.01 13.05
CA ARG A 35 16.36 6.43 11.72
C ARG A 35 15.12 5.74 11.19
N TRP A 36 14.34 5.11 12.07
CA TRP A 36 13.03 4.56 11.69
C TRP A 36 12.10 5.67 11.18
N ASP A 37 11.99 6.78 11.91
CA ASP A 37 11.16 7.91 11.48
C ASP A 37 11.59 8.47 10.11
N ARG A 38 12.89 8.63 9.86
CA ARG A 38 13.40 9.05 8.54
C ARG A 38 13.05 8.06 7.43
N TYR A 39 13.06 6.77 7.73
CA TYR A 39 12.67 5.75 6.78
C TYR A 39 11.17 5.77 6.50
N LEU A 40 10.33 5.98 7.52
CA LEU A 40 8.88 6.16 7.33
C LEU A 40 8.59 7.39 6.46
N ASP A 41 9.24 8.53 6.74
CA ASP A 41 9.08 9.75 5.95
C ASP A 41 9.49 9.51 4.48
N PHE A 42 10.58 8.77 4.26
CA PHE A 42 11.02 8.37 2.92
C PHE A 42 10.00 7.47 2.22
N MET A 43 9.52 6.42 2.90
CA MET A 43 8.55 5.46 2.36
C MET A 43 7.21 6.14 2.01
N HIS A 44 6.67 6.94 2.92
CA HIS A 44 5.45 7.73 2.69
C HIS A 44 5.67 8.75 1.56
N GLY A 45 6.87 9.34 1.49
CA GLY A 45 7.29 10.23 0.41
C GLY A 45 7.26 9.54 -0.97
N GLN A 46 7.80 8.33 -1.09
CA GLN A 46 7.78 7.56 -2.34
C GLN A 46 6.35 7.22 -2.78
N VAL A 47 5.49 6.81 -1.85
CA VAL A 47 4.08 6.56 -2.16
C VAL A 47 3.40 7.85 -2.65
N ARG A 48 3.65 8.99 -2.00
CA ARG A 48 3.16 10.29 -2.46
C ARG A 48 3.63 10.61 -3.88
N GLU A 49 4.92 10.45 -4.17
CA GLU A 49 5.48 10.69 -5.51
C GLU A 49 4.79 9.84 -6.58
N LEU A 50 4.56 8.55 -6.29
CA LEU A 50 3.86 7.64 -7.18
C LEU A 50 2.42 8.11 -7.46
N LEU A 51 1.71 8.58 -6.42
CA LEU A 51 0.32 9.01 -6.54
C LEU A 51 0.14 10.43 -7.11
N THR A 52 1.18 11.26 -7.15
CA THR A 52 1.10 12.61 -7.75
C THR A 52 1.68 12.67 -9.16
N ASN A 53 2.69 11.86 -9.48
CA ASN A 53 3.50 12.07 -10.70
C ASN A 53 3.17 11.11 -11.85
N TYR A 54 2.37 10.07 -11.62
CA TYR A 54 2.10 9.00 -12.61
C TYR A 54 0.64 8.99 -13.12
N GLY A 55 -0.11 10.06 -12.88
CA GLY A 55 -1.53 10.17 -13.19
C GLY A 55 -2.39 9.37 -12.19
N THR A 56 -3.64 9.02 -12.55
CA THR A 56 -4.44 8.17 -11.65
C THR A 56 -3.84 6.77 -11.58
N VAL A 57 -3.52 6.36 -10.37
CA VAL A 57 -3.22 4.99 -9.97
C VAL A 57 -4.52 4.37 -9.44
N ASP A 58 -4.90 3.23 -9.99
CA ASP A 58 -6.18 2.59 -9.66
C ASP A 58 -6.03 1.61 -8.49
N LEU A 59 -4.83 1.05 -8.28
CA LEU A 59 -4.51 0.08 -7.22
C LEU A 59 -3.08 0.29 -6.70
N VAL A 60 -2.91 0.24 -5.38
CA VAL A 60 -1.59 0.03 -4.75
C VAL A 60 -1.63 -1.27 -3.96
N TRP A 61 -0.69 -2.15 -4.27
CA TRP A 61 -0.52 -3.45 -3.63
C TRP A 61 0.70 -3.42 -2.71
N PHE A 62 0.47 -3.38 -1.41
CA PHE A 62 1.50 -3.50 -0.38
C PHE A 62 1.85 -4.96 -0.08
N ASP A 63 3.09 -5.20 0.33
CA ASP A 63 3.57 -6.51 0.81
C ASP A 63 4.59 -6.34 1.94
N GLY A 64 4.82 -7.38 2.76
CA GLY A 64 5.75 -7.31 3.91
C GLY A 64 5.11 -6.91 5.24
N HIS A 65 3.78 -6.99 5.36
CA HIS A 65 3.06 -6.59 6.57
C HIS A 65 3.46 -7.36 7.84
N TRP A 66 4.05 -8.55 7.71
CA TRP A 66 4.48 -9.38 8.84
C TRP A 66 5.74 -8.84 9.55
N GLU A 67 6.41 -7.82 9.01
CA GLU A 67 7.66 -7.30 9.55
C GLU A 67 7.44 -6.31 10.72
N HIS A 68 6.35 -5.55 10.71
CA HIS A 68 6.06 -4.50 11.69
C HIS A 68 4.55 -4.31 11.90
N THR A 69 4.15 -3.75 13.04
CA THR A 69 2.74 -3.46 13.34
C THR A 69 2.20 -2.30 12.50
N ALA A 70 0.87 -2.15 12.46
CA ALA A 70 0.22 -1.04 11.74
C ALA A 70 0.64 0.33 12.30
N GLU A 71 0.83 0.43 13.62
CA GLU A 71 1.32 1.64 14.29
C GLU A 71 2.76 1.94 13.91
N GLU A 72 3.62 0.92 13.89
CA GLU A 72 5.03 1.05 13.51
C GLU A 72 5.17 1.52 12.05
N TRP A 73 4.30 1.04 11.16
CA TRP A 73 4.22 1.48 9.77
C TRP A 73 3.57 2.85 9.57
N ARG A 74 2.90 3.39 10.60
CA ARG A 74 1.96 4.52 10.48
C ARG A 74 0.94 4.28 9.34
N SER A 75 0.39 3.06 9.28
CA SER A 75 -0.48 2.60 8.19
C SER A 75 -1.71 3.48 7.99
N ALA A 76 -2.34 3.92 9.09
CA ALA A 76 -3.52 4.78 9.02
C ALA A 76 -3.21 6.14 8.36
N ASP A 77 -2.07 6.75 8.71
CA ASP A 77 -1.62 8.01 8.12
C ASP A 77 -1.30 7.83 6.63
N LEU A 78 -0.63 6.73 6.27
CA LEU A 78 -0.31 6.39 4.89
C LEU A 78 -1.59 6.26 4.05
N VAL A 79 -2.56 5.47 4.53
CA VAL A 79 -3.84 5.27 3.84
C VAL A 79 -4.61 6.58 3.74
N ALA A 80 -4.68 7.38 4.81
CA ALA A 80 -5.32 8.69 4.77
C ALA A 80 -4.72 9.60 3.70
N MET A 81 -3.39 9.68 3.62
CA MET A 81 -2.68 10.42 2.57
C MET A 81 -3.02 9.89 1.17
N MET A 82 -3.00 8.58 0.96
CA MET A 82 -3.32 7.99 -0.34
C MET A 82 -4.74 8.32 -0.78
N ARG A 83 -5.71 8.29 0.14
CA ARG A 83 -7.12 8.64 -0.12
C ARG A 83 -7.32 10.13 -0.37
N GLU A 84 -6.52 10.99 0.26
CA GLU A 84 -6.51 12.43 -0.03
C GLU A 84 -6.01 12.70 -1.46
N LEU A 85 -4.93 12.03 -1.87
CA LEU A 85 -4.32 12.20 -3.20
C LEU A 85 -5.14 11.57 -4.31
N GLN A 86 -5.70 10.38 -4.07
CA GLN A 86 -6.44 9.57 -5.04
C GLN A 86 -7.65 8.91 -4.36
N PRO A 87 -8.81 9.59 -4.23
CA PRO A 87 -9.96 9.08 -3.47
C PRO A 87 -10.51 7.72 -3.94
N GLY A 88 -10.33 7.41 -5.23
CA GLY A 88 -10.79 6.15 -5.84
C GLY A 88 -9.75 5.02 -5.86
N ILE A 89 -8.59 5.20 -5.22
CA ILE A 89 -7.53 4.18 -5.22
C ILE A 89 -7.98 2.90 -4.52
N VAL A 90 -7.61 1.74 -5.02
CA VAL A 90 -7.81 0.47 -4.31
C VAL A 90 -6.53 0.12 -3.54
N ILE A 91 -6.67 -0.39 -2.31
CA ILE A 91 -5.57 -0.77 -1.42
C ILE A 91 -5.86 -2.17 -0.90
N ASN A 92 -4.86 -3.05 -0.85
CA ASN A 92 -5.01 -4.38 -0.28
C ASN A 92 -4.90 -4.39 1.25
N ASP A 93 -5.19 -5.52 1.88
CA ASP A 93 -5.19 -5.71 3.35
C ASP A 93 -3.81 -5.93 4.00
N ARG A 94 -2.70 -5.71 3.28
CA ARG A 94 -1.32 -5.99 3.76
C ARG A 94 -0.58 -4.75 4.26
N LEU A 95 -1.26 -3.91 5.05
CA LEU A 95 -0.63 -2.82 5.82
C LEU A 95 -0.68 -3.09 7.33
N ALA A 96 -0.58 -4.37 7.71
CA ALA A 96 -0.63 -4.89 9.08
C ALA A 96 -1.96 -4.68 9.83
N ASP A 97 -2.88 -3.88 9.29
CA ASP A 97 -4.28 -3.76 9.70
C ASP A 97 -5.20 -4.02 8.49
N PRO A 98 -5.83 -5.20 8.40
CA PRO A 98 -6.73 -5.55 7.31
C PRO A 98 -7.97 -4.67 7.15
N SER A 99 -8.32 -3.89 8.19
CA SER A 99 -9.46 -2.97 8.13
C SER A 99 -9.18 -1.73 7.30
N LEU A 100 -7.90 -1.41 7.07
CA LEU A 100 -7.46 -0.29 6.23
C LEU A 100 -7.44 -0.62 4.72
N GLY A 101 -7.45 -1.90 4.36
CA GLY A 101 -7.52 -2.38 2.98
C GLY A 101 -8.96 -2.50 2.48
N ASP A 102 -9.14 -2.49 1.16
CA ASP A 102 -10.43 -2.65 0.49
C ASP A 102 -10.79 -4.12 0.25
N TYR A 103 -9.80 -4.98 0.06
CA TYR A 103 -10.01 -6.39 -0.32
C TYR A 103 -9.02 -7.33 0.37
N SER A 104 -9.40 -8.60 0.47
CA SER A 104 -8.58 -9.65 1.07
C SER A 104 -7.61 -10.28 0.07
N THR A 105 -6.43 -10.71 0.55
CA THR A 105 -5.38 -11.29 -0.30
C THR A 105 -4.98 -12.71 0.11
N PRO A 106 -5.89 -13.72 0.03
CA PRO A 106 -5.55 -15.11 0.28
C PRO A 106 -4.46 -15.60 -0.69
N GLU A 107 -3.31 -16.00 -0.16
CA GLU A 107 -2.16 -16.36 -0.99
C GLU A 107 -1.95 -17.87 -1.04
N GLN A 108 -1.66 -18.39 -2.24
CA GLN A 108 -1.36 -19.80 -2.50
C GLN A 108 -2.52 -20.79 -2.23
N TYR A 109 -3.73 -20.30 -1.99
CA TYR A 109 -4.95 -21.11 -1.92
C TYR A 109 -6.16 -20.32 -2.41
N VAL A 110 -7.21 -21.04 -2.81
CA VAL A 110 -8.52 -20.47 -3.12
C VAL A 110 -9.43 -20.72 -1.91
N PRO A 111 -10.09 -19.69 -1.34
CA PRO A 111 -11.04 -19.88 -0.26
C PRO A 111 -12.11 -20.92 -0.62
N VAL A 112 -12.32 -21.90 0.27
CA VAL A 112 -13.30 -22.99 0.05
C VAL A 112 -14.74 -22.47 0.12
N ALA A 113 -14.96 -21.43 0.91
CA ALA A 113 -16.20 -20.68 0.99
C ALA A 113 -16.00 -19.25 0.48
N ALA A 114 -17.07 -18.63 -0.01
CA ALA A 114 -17.04 -17.23 -0.39
C ALA A 114 -16.72 -16.34 0.82
N LEU A 115 -15.82 -15.38 0.63
CA LEU A 115 -15.54 -14.35 1.61
C LEU A 115 -16.66 -13.30 1.62
N ASP A 116 -16.82 -12.62 2.75
CA ASP A 116 -17.80 -11.54 2.97
C ASP A 116 -17.41 -10.20 2.34
N ARG A 117 -16.17 -10.12 1.82
CA ARG A 117 -15.60 -8.96 1.17
C ARG A 117 -14.91 -9.34 -0.16
N PRO A 118 -14.64 -8.37 -1.05
CA PRO A 118 -13.86 -8.62 -2.26
C PRO A 118 -12.50 -9.25 -1.91
N TRP A 119 -11.99 -10.10 -2.81
CA TRP A 119 -10.68 -10.73 -2.66
C TRP A 119 -10.03 -10.97 -4.03
N GLU A 120 -8.70 -10.98 -4.03
CA GLU A 120 -7.82 -11.32 -5.16
C GLU A 120 -6.79 -12.35 -4.72
#